data_AF-A0A5C2FY55-F1
#
_entry.id   AF-A0A5C2FY55-F1
#
_cell.length_a   1.000
_cell.length_b   1.000
_cell.length_c   1.000
_cell.angle_alpha   90.00
_cell.angle_beta   90.00
_cell.angle_gamma   90.00
#
_symmetry.space_group_name_H-M   'P 1'
#
loop_
_entity.id
_entity.type
_entity.pdbx_description
1 polymer ?
#
loop_
_entity_poly.entity_id
_entity_poly.type
_entity_poly.pdbx_seq_one_letter_code
_entity_poly.pdbx_strand_id
1 'polypeptide(L)'
;MKLEWEGEEDDRIAAIAAADERQRLEDQRVGAPISIANEFSEIRVSRVETRNGSRLLIESPRSGQWVALDPLELEALTWQTTATFSAMIAQPFAPMFPEITPEEAGEE
;
A
#
# COMPACT_ATOMS: atom_id res chain seq x y z
N MET A 1 -16.99 -10.19 -26.18
CA MET A 1 -16.02 -9.19 -26.67
C MET A 1 -14.99 -9.06 -25.55
N LYS A 2 -13.74 -9.47 -25.77
CA LYS A 2 -12.68 -9.36 -24.78
C LYS A 2 -12.20 -7.91 -24.83
N LEU A 3 -12.34 -7.16 -23.73
CA LEU A 3 -11.73 -5.84 -23.64
C LEU A 3 -10.25 -6.09 -23.33
N GLU A 4 -9.38 -5.69 -24.25
CA GLU A 4 -7.94 -5.59 -24.03
C GLU A 4 -7.62 -4.09 -24.00
N TRP A 5 -6.89 -3.62 -22.99
CA TRP A 5 -6.50 -2.22 -22.82
C TRP A 5 -4.98 -2.06 -22.83
N GLU A 6 -4.51 -0.86 -23.17
CA GLU A 6 -3.09 -0.52 -23.12
C GLU A 6 -2.58 -0.62 -21.67
N GLY A 7 -1.55 -1.44 -21.45
CA GLY A 7 -1.00 -1.73 -20.13
C GLY A 7 -1.57 -2.97 -19.43
N GLU A 8 -2.54 -3.70 -20.02
CA GLU A 8 -3.11 -4.92 -19.39
C GLU A 8 -2.04 -5.96 -19.02
N GLU A 9 -1.05 -6.15 -19.88
CA GLU A 9 0.05 -7.10 -19.61
C GLU A 9 0.96 -6.62 -18.49
N ASP A 10 1.25 -5.32 -18.43
CA ASP A 10 2.08 -4.73 -17.38
C ASP A 10 1.36 -4.81 -16.02
N ASP A 11 0.06 -4.50 -15.99
CA ASP A 11 -0.81 -4.66 -14.83
C ASP A 11 -0.81 -6.11 -14.34
N ARG A 12 -0.91 -7.07 -15.27
CA ARG A 12 -0.90 -8.50 -14.97
C ARG A 12 0.44 -8.95 -14.37
N ILE A 13 1.55 -8.53 -14.97
CA ILE A 13 2.90 -8.83 -14.46
C ILE A 13 3.09 -8.22 -13.07
N ALA A 14 2.69 -6.95 -12.89
CA ALA A 14 2.77 -6.25 -11.62
C ALA A 14 1.92 -6.95 -10.54
N ALA A 15 0.71 -7.40 -10.88
CA ALA A 15 -0.16 -8.14 -9.98
C ALA A 15 0.45 -9.47 -9.53
N ILE A 16 1.06 -10.23 -10.45
CA ILE A 16 1.76 -11.48 -10.12
C ILE A 16 2.94 -11.21 -9.19
N ALA A 17 3.78 -10.23 -9.53
CA ALA A 17 4.93 -9.87 -8.71
C ALA A 17 4.52 -9.40 -7.29
N ALA A 18 3.44 -8.63 -7.18
CA ALA A 18 2.88 -8.19 -5.91
C ALA A 18 2.32 -9.37 -5.08
N ALA A 19 1.64 -10.33 -5.72
CA ALA A 19 1.14 -11.52 -5.03
C ALA A 19 2.28 -12.39 -4.50
N ASP A 20 3.33 -12.60 -5.30
CA ASP A 20 4.52 -13.35 -4.88
C ASP A 20 5.25 -12.67 -3.73
N GLU A 21 5.39 -11.34 -3.77
CA GLU A 21 6.01 -10.59 -2.67
C GLU A 21 5.19 -10.67 -1.39
N ARG A 22 3.87 -10.52 -1.49
CA ARG A 22 2.98 -10.68 -0.35
C ARG A 22 3.14 -12.07 0.29
N GLN A 23 3.15 -13.13 -0.51
CA GLN A 23 3.33 -14.49 0.00
C GLN A 23 4.68 -14.63 0.73
N ARG A 24 5.77 -14.09 0.17
CA ARG A 24 7.09 -14.11 0.81
C ARG A 24 7.11 -13.40 2.16
N LEU A 25 6.35 -12.32 2.32
CA LEU A 25 6.24 -11.60 3.57
C LEU A 25 5.39 -12.38 4.59
N GLU A 26 4.27 -12.96 4.14
CA GLU A 26 3.41 -13.79 4.98
C GLU A 26 4.14 -15.02 5.53
N ASP A 27 4.98 -15.67 4.72
CA ASP A 27 5.80 -16.82 5.12
C ASP A 27 6.82 -16.46 6.22
N GLN A 28 7.21 -15.19 6.30
CA GLN A 28 8.17 -14.65 7.28
C GLN A 28 7.49 -13.96 8.48
N ARG A 29 6.20 -14.21 8.69
CA ARG A 29 5.43 -13.67 9.82
C ARG A 29 5.96 -14.18 11.15
N VAL A 30 6.07 -13.27 12.11
CA VAL A 30 6.47 -13.57 13.49
C VAL A 30 5.30 -13.29 14.43
N GLY A 31 4.86 -14.35 15.11
CA GLY A 31 3.76 -14.29 16.07
C GLY A 31 2.38 -14.24 15.41
N ALA A 32 1.36 -13.99 16.23
CA ALA A 32 -0.01 -13.90 15.77
C ALA A 32 -0.31 -12.51 15.20
N PRO A 33 -1.09 -12.40 14.10
CA PRO A 33 -1.54 -11.12 13.59
C PRO A 33 -2.50 -10.44 14.59
N ILE A 34 -2.45 -9.11 14.63
CA ILE A 34 -3.41 -8.28 15.37
C ILE A 34 -4.50 -7.83 14.40
N SER A 35 -5.76 -8.08 14.73
CA SER A 35 -6.90 -7.52 13.99
C SER A 35 -7.30 -6.18 14.57
N ILE A 36 -7.44 -5.18 13.71
CA ILE A 36 -7.98 -3.86 14.04
C ILE A 36 -9.20 -3.63 13.15
N ALA A 37 -10.36 -3.40 13.76
CA ALA A 37 -11.61 -3.27 13.04
C ALA A 37 -12.53 -2.19 13.61
N ASN A 38 -13.37 -1.63 12.75
CA ASN A 38 -14.49 -0.76 13.07
C ASN A 38 -15.72 -1.16 12.22
N GLU A 39 -16.77 -0.34 12.24
CA GLU A 39 -18.00 -0.59 11.51
C GLU A 39 -17.87 -0.52 9.98
N PHE A 40 -16.77 0.04 9.47
CA PHE A 40 -16.53 0.23 8.04
C PHE A 40 -15.42 -0.67 7.49
N SER A 41 -14.47 -1.10 8.32
CA SER A 41 -13.20 -1.67 7.87
C SER A 41 -12.61 -2.66 8.88
N GLU A 42 -11.86 -3.62 8.36
CA GLU A 42 -10.99 -4.52 9.13
C GLU A 42 -9.62 -4.57 8.45
N ILE A 43 -8.57 -4.51 9.26
CA ILE A 43 -7.20 -4.76 8.84
C ILE A 43 -6.54 -5.79 9.77
N ARG A 44 -5.55 -6.50 9.24
CA ARG A 44 -4.63 -7.35 10.00
C ARG A 44 -3.24 -6.75 9.95
N VAL A 45 -2.60 -6.65 11.11
CA VAL A 45 -1.25 -6.13 11.28
C VAL A 45 -0.36 -7.26 11.77
N SER A 46 0.71 -7.53 11.03
CA SER A 46 1.66 -8.60 11.31
C SER A 46 3.07 -8.06 11.30
N ARG A 47 3.91 -8.46 12.27
CA ARG A 47 5.35 -8.29 12.15
C ARG A 47 5.89 -9.37 11.21
N VAL A 48 6.71 -8.98 10.25
CA VAL A 48 7.43 -9.88 9.36
C VAL A 48 8.92 -9.58 9.44
N GLU A 49 9.75 -10.62 9.41
CA GLU A 49 11.21 -10.46 9.42
C GLU A 49 11.74 -10.68 8.02
N THR A 50 12.36 -9.67 7.43
CA THR A 50 12.96 -9.78 6.09
C THR A 50 14.48 -9.79 6.20
N ARG A 51 15.17 -10.09 5.09
CA ARG A 51 16.64 -9.95 5.01
C ARG A 51 17.12 -8.52 5.30
N ASN A 52 16.27 -7.52 5.06
CA ASN A 52 16.57 -6.11 5.23
C ASN A 52 16.07 -5.55 6.57
N GLY A 53 15.63 -6.41 7.49
CA GLY A 53 15.11 -6.03 8.80
C GLY A 53 13.61 -6.29 8.95
N SER A 54 13.07 -5.85 10.08
CA SER A 54 11.66 -6.04 10.43
C SER A 54 10.75 -5.09 9.65
N ARG A 55 9.55 -5.55 9.32
CA ARG A 55 8.49 -4.74 8.73
C ARG A 55 7.15 -5.00 9.41
N LEU A 56 6.24 -4.03 9.33
CA LEU A 56 4.83 -4.23 9.60
C LEU A 56 4.10 -4.47 8.28
N LEU A 57 3.61 -5.70 8.10
CA LEU A 57 2.66 -6.05 7.05
C LEU A 57 1.25 -5.68 7.52
N ILE A 58 0.62 -4.75 6.82
CA ILE A 58 -0.75 -4.29 7.06
C ILE A 58 -1.60 -4.74 5.87
N GLU A 59 -2.67 -5.48 6.13
CA GLU A 59 -3.51 -6.09 5.09
C GLU A 59 -4.97 -5.77 5.36
N SER A 60 -5.73 -5.42 4.31
CA SER A 60 -7.19 -5.40 4.36
C SER A 60 -7.76 -6.67 3.73
N PRO A 61 -8.38 -7.59 4.51
CA PRO A 61 -8.95 -8.82 3.96
C PRO A 61 -10.05 -8.56 2.93
N ARG A 62 -10.80 -7.46 3.08
CA ARG A 62 -11.94 -7.15 2.22
C ARG A 62 -11.53 -6.66 0.84
N SER A 63 -10.55 -5.77 0.76
CA SER A 63 -10.11 -5.18 -0.52
C SER A 63 -8.92 -5.91 -1.13
N GLY A 64 -8.25 -6.79 -0.37
CA GLY A 64 -7.00 -7.43 -0.79
C GLY A 64 -5.79 -6.50 -0.81
N GLN A 65 -5.97 -5.21 -0.50
CA GLN A 65 -4.90 -4.22 -0.43
C GLN A 65 -3.98 -4.53 0.75
N TRP A 66 -2.69 -4.26 0.56
CA TRP A 66 -1.68 -4.48 1.58
C TRP A 66 -0.51 -3.51 1.41
N VAL A 67 0.23 -3.30 2.50
CA VAL A 67 1.47 -2.54 2.50
C VAL A 67 2.43 -3.14 3.54
N ALA A 68 3.73 -3.07 3.29
CA ALA A 68 4.76 -3.56 4.20
C ALA A 68 5.73 -2.44 4.56
N LEU A 69 5.51 -1.83 5.73
CA LEU A 69 6.25 -0.65 6.17
C LEU A 69 7.47 -1.03 7.01
N ASP A 70 8.62 -0.49 6.67
CA ASP A 70 9.79 -0.53 7.54
C ASP A 70 9.66 0.47 8.71
N PRO A 71 10.58 0.44 9.71
CA PRO A 71 10.49 1.32 10.87
C PRO A 71 10.55 2.82 10.53
N LEU A 72 11.29 3.22 9.50
CA LEU A 72 11.43 4.62 9.11
C LEU A 72 10.17 5.11 8.39
N GLU A 73 9.61 4.28 7.50
CA GLU A 73 8.33 4.55 6.85
C GLU A 73 7.21 4.70 7.90
N LEU A 74 7.21 3.84 8.92
CA LEU A 74 6.24 3.94 10.02
C LEU A 74 6.45 5.21 10.86
N GLU A 75 7.69 5.58 11.16
CA GLU A 75 8.02 6.82 11.87
C GLU A 75 7.52 8.04 11.07
N ALA A 76 7.74 8.06 9.75
CA ALA A 76 7.29 9.14 8.88
C ALA A 76 5.78 9.34 8.91
N LEU A 77 4.99 8.27 9.09
CA LEU A 77 3.54 8.36 9.29
C LEU A 77 3.17 9.06 10.60
N THR A 78 3.97 8.90 11.66
CA THR A 78 3.70 9.56 12.96
C THR A 78 3.93 11.07 12.93
N TRP A 79 4.68 11.56 11.94
CA TRP A 79 4.90 13.00 11.73
C TRP A 79 3.78 13.68 10.95
N GLN A 80 2.85 12.90 10.37
CA GLN A 80 1.74 13.44 9.60
C GLN A 80 0.62 13.96 10.50
N THR A 81 -0.07 14.98 10.00
CA THR A 81 -1.21 15.58 10.72
C THR A 81 -2.50 14.82 10.42
N THR A 82 -3.50 14.97 11.30
CA THR A 82 -4.85 14.45 11.03
C THR A 82 -5.45 14.99 9.72
N ALA A 83 -5.11 16.23 9.36
CA ALA A 83 -5.54 16.85 8.10
C ALA A 83 -4.96 16.12 6.89
N THR A 84 -3.68 15.75 6.95
CA THR A 84 -3.00 14.94 5.92
C THR A 84 -3.73 13.62 5.68
N PHE A 85 -4.02 12.87 6.75
CA PHE A 85 -4.75 11.59 6.62
C PHE A 85 -6.18 11.76 6.12
N SER A 86 -6.86 12.83 6.55
CA SER A 86 -8.23 13.12 6.11
C SER A 86 -8.29 13.36 4.59
N ALA A 87 -7.30 14.08 4.05
CA ALA A 87 -7.19 14.31 2.61
C ALA A 87 -6.97 13.00 1.84
N MET A 88 -6.07 12.14 2.31
CA MET A 88 -5.81 10.82 1.69
C MET A 88 -7.06 9.93 1.69
N ILE A 89 -7.81 9.90 2.79
CA ILE A 89 -9.03 9.08 2.92
C ILE A 89 -10.17 9.61 2.06
N ALA A 90 -10.26 10.94 1.88
CA ALA A 90 -11.28 11.55 1.04
C ALA A 90 -11.11 11.19 -0.46
N GLN A 91 -9.88 10.91 -0.89
CA GLN A 91 -9.55 10.58 -2.28
C GLN A 91 -8.59 9.38 -2.35
N PRO A 92 -9.05 8.16 -2.00
CA PRO A 92 -8.18 7.01 -1.75
C PRO A 92 -7.41 6.49 -2.98
N PHE A 93 -7.81 6.89 -4.18
CA PHE A 93 -7.20 6.48 -5.45
C PHE A 93 -6.69 7.67 -6.28
N ALA A 94 -6.72 8.88 -5.72
CA ALA A 94 -6.20 10.06 -6.40
C ALA A 94 -4.82 10.42 -5.84
N PRO A 95 -3.94 11.01 -6.66
CA PRO A 95 -2.69 11.55 -6.14
C PRO A 95 -3.00 12.68 -5.17
N MET A 96 -2.26 12.71 -4.05
CA MET A 96 -2.42 13.74 -3.03
C MET A 96 -2.06 15.14 -3.54
N PHE A 97 -1.12 15.18 -4.50
CA PHE A 97 -0.69 16.39 -5.16
C PHE A 97 -1.15 16.35 -6.62
N PRO A 98 -1.59 17.49 -7.19
CA PRO A 98 -1.89 17.55 -8.61
C PRO A 98 -0.66 17.12 -9.42
N GLU A 99 -0.88 16.38 -10.51
CA GLU A 99 0.18 16.13 -11.49
C GLU A 99 0.64 17.48 -12.02
N ILE A 100 1.94 17.76 -11.86
CA ILE A 100 2.54 18.95 -12.46
C ILE A 100 2.66 18.65 -13.95
N THR A 101 1.91 19.38 -14.77
CA THR A 101 2.05 19.26 -16.22
C THR A 101 3.43 19.76 -16.66
N PRO A 102 4.00 19.26 -17.77
CA PRO A 102 5.28 19.77 -18.29
C PRO A 102 5.29 21.29 -18.49
N GLU A 103 4.16 21.87 -18.90
CA GLU A 103 3.96 23.32 -19.02
C GLU A 103 4.07 24.06 -17.67
N GLU A 104 3.62 23.45 -16.57
CA GLU A 104 3.74 23.99 -15.22
C GLU A 104 5.13 23.73 -14.60
N ALA A 105 5.84 22.70 -15.05
CA ALA A 105 7.20 22.37 -14.63
C ALA A 105 8.27 23.25 -15.28
N GLY A 106 7.92 24.03 -16.31
CA GLY A 106 8.86 24.89 -17.05
C GLY A 106 9.77 24.11 -18.00
N GLU A 107 9.36 22.90 -18.39
CA GLU A 107 10.05 22.08 -19.40
C GLU A 107 9.26 22.20 -20.72
N GLU A 108 9.79 23.00 -21.67
CA GLU A 108 9.30 23.10 -23.07
C GLU A 108 9.69 21.87 -23.90
#